data_AF-A0A7J6FYF7-F1
#
_entry.id   AF-A0A7J6FYF7-F1
#
_cell.length_a   1.000
_cell.length_b   1.000
_cell.length_c   1.000
_cell.angle_alpha   90.00
_cell.angle_beta   90.00
_cell.angle_gamma   90.00
#
_symmetry.space_group_name_H-M   'P 1'
#
loop_
_entity.id
_entity.type
_entity.pdbx_description
1 polymer ?
#
loop_
_entity_poly.entity_id
_entity_poly.type
_entity_poly.pdbx_seq_one_letter_code
_entity_poly.pdbx_strand_id
1 'polypeptide(L)'
;MAMARVATTLFPSTAFPIKQPNRNRSNPPPVRCSSIAPPLSRRSVSISILLSHLLLIPNHAIAANFMDKYVKRKKLDPLEAYVPAVILSQFQIKDLEKTLEADEPQYDSCRSLLRSGPAASLRINIRAVAQYASENGNGKSASDDVDQCLRALEELDSLLLHASRKDPGASVKSMKAQIVVALDSLEGLLKTVPPDVLDKGKAIADSYRNTEEEEEEEAGSQVLDPQLKQLQSIL
;
A
#
# COMPACT_ATOMS: atom_id res chain seq x y z
N MET A 1 -70.06 -31.51 9.77
CA MET A 1 -70.01 -31.37 11.24
C MET A 1 -69.51 -32.69 11.82
N ALA A 2 -68.21 -32.79 12.10
CA ALA A 2 -67.53 -33.96 12.68
C ALA A 2 -66.18 -33.56 13.30
N MET A 3 -65.64 -34.38 14.21
CA MET A 3 -64.42 -34.16 15.01
C MET A 3 -63.11 -34.37 14.19
N ALA A 4 -61.87 -34.09 14.64
CA ALA A 4 -61.25 -34.19 15.99
C ALA A 4 -59.97 -33.30 16.12
N ARG A 5 -59.65 -32.71 17.29
CA ARG A 5 -58.70 -33.12 18.39
C ARG A 5 -57.18 -33.14 18.10
N VAL A 6 -56.40 -32.94 19.19
CA VAL A 6 -54.91 -32.94 19.38
C VAL A 6 -54.30 -31.50 19.32
N ALA A 7 -53.64 -30.88 20.30
CA ALA A 7 -52.88 -31.22 21.53
C ALA A 7 -51.36 -31.54 21.30
N THR A 8 -50.39 -31.20 22.17
CA THR A 8 -50.40 -30.67 23.55
C THR A 8 -49.19 -29.70 23.79
N THR A 9 -49.25 -28.89 24.86
CA THR A 9 -48.20 -28.08 25.55
C THR A 9 -46.71 -28.16 25.14
N LEU A 10 -46.01 -27.01 25.23
CA LEU A 10 -44.62 -26.94 25.74
C LEU A 10 -44.37 -25.68 26.60
N PHE A 11 -43.82 -25.89 27.79
CA PHE A 11 -43.16 -24.97 28.74
C PHE A 11 -41.77 -25.61 29.04
N PRO A 12 -40.80 -24.98 29.75
CA PRO A 12 -40.52 -23.56 30.00
C PRO A 12 -39.02 -23.20 29.74
N SER A 13 -38.58 -22.05 30.27
CA SER A 13 -37.21 -21.49 30.28
C SER A 13 -36.07 -22.44 30.68
N THR A 14 -34.87 -22.19 30.12
CA THR A 14 -33.62 -22.14 30.91
C THR A 14 -32.77 -20.94 30.47
N ALA A 15 -32.20 -20.23 31.44
CA ALA A 15 -31.22 -19.17 31.22
C ALA A 15 -29.82 -19.70 31.54
N PHE A 16 -28.82 -19.35 30.71
CA PHE A 16 -27.42 -19.70 30.95
C PHE A 16 -26.57 -18.43 31.07
N PRO A 17 -25.86 -18.21 32.20
CA PRO A 17 -24.95 -17.10 32.35
C PRO A 17 -23.56 -17.47 31.81
N ILE A 18 -23.08 -16.76 30.77
CA ILE A 18 -21.69 -16.90 30.31
C ILE A 18 -20.79 -16.01 31.18
N LYS A 19 -19.89 -16.66 31.94
CA LYS A 19 -18.88 -15.99 32.76
C LYS A 19 -17.89 -15.20 31.87
N GLN A 20 -17.68 -13.93 32.20
CA GLN A 20 -16.49 -13.20 31.75
C GLN A 20 -15.28 -13.59 32.63
N PRO A 21 -14.14 -14.01 32.06
CA PRO A 21 -12.89 -14.10 32.80
C PRO A 21 -12.29 -12.69 33.00
N ASN A 22 -12.09 -12.31 34.27
CA ASN A 22 -11.50 -11.05 34.66
C ASN A 22 -9.96 -11.08 34.50
N ARG A 23 -9.39 -9.90 34.27
CA ARG A 23 -7.97 -9.50 34.21
C ARG A 23 -6.94 -10.47 34.83
N ASN A 24 -5.82 -10.62 34.13
CA ASN A 24 -4.51 -10.50 34.76
C ASN A 24 -3.62 -9.55 33.94
N ARG A 25 -3.42 -8.33 34.46
CA ARG A 25 -2.36 -7.42 33.98
C ARG A 25 -1.09 -7.76 34.77
N SER A 26 -0.09 -8.33 34.11
CA SER A 26 1.26 -8.43 34.66
C SER A 26 1.95 -7.07 34.51
N ASN A 27 2.20 -6.40 35.64
CA ASN A 27 3.07 -5.23 35.67
C ASN A 27 4.54 -5.69 35.59
N PRO A 28 5.41 -5.09 34.76
CA PRO A 28 6.84 -5.34 34.83
C PRO A 28 7.45 -4.74 36.12
N PRO A 29 8.47 -5.37 36.72
CA PRO A 29 9.11 -4.86 37.93
C PRO A 29 9.98 -3.62 37.65
N PRO A 30 10.14 -2.70 38.62
CA PRO A 30 10.94 -1.49 38.45
C PRO A 30 12.43 -1.79 38.62
N VAL A 31 13.22 -1.64 37.55
CA VAL A 31 14.70 -1.69 37.63
C VAL A 31 15.23 -0.30 37.94
N ARG A 32 15.81 -0.13 39.14
CA ARG A 32 16.42 1.12 39.61
C ARG A 32 17.59 1.56 38.71
N CYS A 33 17.59 2.82 38.30
CA CYS A 33 18.82 3.52 37.95
C CYS A 33 19.63 3.79 39.24
N SER A 34 20.88 3.32 39.30
CA SER A 34 21.85 3.76 40.32
C SER A 34 22.75 4.84 39.72
N SER A 35 22.47 6.11 40.06
CA SER A 35 23.40 7.21 39.80
C SER A 35 24.48 7.24 40.88
N ILE A 36 25.71 6.87 40.52
CA ILE A 36 26.88 7.09 41.38
C ILE A 36 27.33 8.54 41.21
N ALA A 37 27.26 9.32 42.30
CA ALA A 37 27.83 10.66 42.38
C ALA A 37 29.09 10.65 43.27
N PRO A 38 30.24 11.17 42.80
CA PRO A 38 31.30 11.63 43.67
C PRO A 38 31.09 13.12 44.03
N PRO A 39 31.15 13.52 45.30
CA PRO A 39 31.03 14.92 45.69
C PRO A 39 32.39 15.61 45.66
N LEU A 40 32.51 16.75 44.95
CA LEU A 40 33.53 17.75 45.28
C LEU A 40 32.93 19.15 45.40
N SER A 41 33.06 19.67 46.61
CA SER A 41 32.71 21.03 46.98
C SER A 41 33.89 21.96 46.69
N ARG A 42 33.63 23.12 46.05
CA ARG A 42 33.85 24.47 46.62
C ARG A 42 33.81 25.60 45.56
N ARG A 43 32.88 26.54 45.82
CA ARG A 43 32.96 28.01 45.56
C ARG A 43 33.02 28.53 44.10
N SER A 44 32.04 29.40 43.79
CA SER A 44 32.11 30.68 43.03
C SER A 44 33.12 30.83 41.88
N VAL A 45 32.76 31.43 40.74
CA VAL A 45 32.34 32.85 40.61
C VAL A 45 31.29 33.05 39.51
N SER A 46 30.35 33.98 39.72
CA SER A 46 29.45 34.48 38.67
C SER A 46 30.26 35.36 37.70
N ILE A 47 30.39 34.91 36.44
CA ILE A 47 31.01 35.68 35.37
C ILE A 47 29.90 36.27 34.50
N SER A 48 29.93 37.60 34.33
CA SER A 48 28.85 38.38 33.72
C SER A 48 28.46 37.93 32.31
N ILE A 49 27.14 37.86 32.08
CA ILE A 49 26.55 37.82 30.73
C ILE A 49 26.68 39.23 30.10
N LEU A 50 27.85 39.54 29.52
CA LEU A 50 28.08 40.74 28.71
C LEU A 50 29.08 40.46 27.57
N LEU A 51 28.69 39.59 26.62
CA LEU A 51 29.37 39.51 25.32
C LEU A 51 28.37 39.26 24.16
N SER A 52 27.20 39.89 24.26
CA SER A 52 26.04 39.64 23.38
C SER A 52 25.92 40.61 22.20
N HIS A 53 27.03 41.12 21.65
CA HIS A 53 27.01 42.13 20.57
C HIS A 53 27.98 41.90 19.40
N LEU A 54 28.65 40.73 19.30
CA LEU A 54 29.57 40.42 18.19
C LEU A 54 29.06 39.37 17.18
N LEU A 55 27.74 39.17 17.10
CA LEU A 55 27.08 38.37 16.05
C LEU A 55 26.12 39.25 15.22
N LEU A 56 26.63 40.36 14.69
CA LEU A 56 25.95 41.08 13.61
C LEU A 56 26.24 40.36 12.28
N ILE A 57 25.23 39.66 11.79
CA ILE A 57 25.25 38.83 10.58
C ILE A 57 25.33 39.72 9.33
N PRO A 58 26.30 39.49 8.41
CA PRO A 58 26.13 39.82 7.00
C PRO A 58 25.33 38.68 6.36
N ASN A 59 24.10 38.97 5.94
CA ASN A 59 23.31 38.02 5.16
C ASN A 59 23.98 37.78 3.80
N HIS A 60 24.24 36.51 3.44
CA HIS A 60 23.88 35.87 2.15
C HIS A 60 24.41 34.42 2.12
N ALA A 61 23.50 33.45 2.20
CA ALA A 61 23.84 32.03 2.26
C ALA A 61 24.15 31.42 0.88
N ILE A 62 25.40 31.53 0.42
CA ILE A 62 25.85 30.89 -0.84
C ILE A 62 25.92 29.35 -0.70
N ALA A 63 26.16 28.84 0.51
CA ALA A 63 26.26 27.40 0.79
C ALA A 63 24.94 26.61 0.73
N ALA A 64 23.78 27.29 0.78
CA ALA A 64 22.48 26.63 0.79
C ALA A 64 22.23 25.82 -0.50
N ASN A 65 22.60 26.36 -1.67
CA ASN A 65 22.17 25.83 -2.96
C ASN A 65 22.85 24.53 -3.41
N PHE A 66 24.08 24.23 -2.98
CA PHE A 66 24.80 23.04 -3.46
C PHE A 66 24.43 21.78 -2.66
N MET A 67 24.34 21.89 -1.34
CA MET A 67 23.89 20.80 -0.48
C MET A 67 22.39 20.53 -0.65
N ASP A 68 21.56 21.57 -0.80
CA ASP A 68 20.12 21.40 -1.08
C ASP A 68 19.88 20.64 -2.40
N LYS A 69 20.60 20.98 -3.48
CA LYS A 69 20.54 20.21 -4.74
C LYS A 69 20.99 18.75 -4.57
N TYR A 70 22.04 18.50 -3.80
CA TYR A 70 22.51 17.14 -3.54
C TYR A 70 21.49 16.33 -2.72
N VAL A 71 20.97 16.90 -1.64
CA VAL A 71 19.94 16.27 -0.78
C VAL A 71 18.66 16.04 -1.56
N LYS A 72 18.18 17.01 -2.34
CA LYS A 72 17.02 16.84 -3.23
C LYS A 72 17.25 15.69 -4.21
N ARG A 73 18.37 15.66 -4.93
CA ARG A 73 18.70 14.52 -5.81
C ARG A 73 18.72 13.19 -5.05
N LYS A 74 19.34 13.12 -3.86
CA LYS A 74 19.32 11.91 -3.01
C LYS A 74 17.97 11.52 -2.42
N LYS A 75 16.99 12.42 -2.39
CA LYS A 75 15.58 12.09 -2.10
C LYS A 75 14.79 11.64 -3.34
N LEU A 76 15.24 12.01 -4.53
CA LEU A 76 14.66 11.58 -5.81
C LEU A 76 15.22 10.23 -6.29
N ASP A 77 16.49 9.92 -6.02
CA ASP A 77 17.09 8.61 -6.35
C ASP A 77 16.23 7.40 -5.87
N PRO A 78 15.65 7.38 -4.64
CA PRO A 78 14.68 6.36 -4.24
C PRO A 78 13.35 6.44 -4.99
N LEU A 79 12.86 7.65 -5.27
CA LEU A 79 11.56 7.89 -5.89
C LEU A 79 11.50 7.36 -7.32
N GLU A 80 12.61 7.48 -8.08
CA GLU A 80 12.76 6.91 -9.41
C GLU A 80 12.58 5.38 -9.45
N ALA A 81 12.85 4.68 -8.35
CA ALA A 81 12.66 3.23 -8.25
C ALA A 81 11.21 2.84 -7.92
N TYR A 82 10.51 3.64 -7.11
CA TYR A 82 9.15 3.31 -6.67
C TYR A 82 8.06 3.74 -7.66
N VAL A 83 8.24 4.86 -8.37
CA VAL A 83 7.23 5.41 -9.28
C VAL A 83 6.87 4.45 -10.44
N PRO A 84 7.83 3.81 -11.16
CA PRO A 84 7.50 2.83 -12.19
C PRO A 84 6.68 1.66 -11.63
N ALA A 85 7.02 1.15 -10.45
CA ALA A 85 6.32 0.04 -9.83
C ALA A 85 4.88 0.39 -9.39
N VAL A 86 4.63 1.65 -9.02
CA VAL A 86 3.26 2.16 -8.77
C VAL A 86 2.46 2.25 -10.07
N ILE A 87 3.06 2.75 -11.17
CA ILE A 87 2.39 2.86 -12.48
C ILE A 87 2.08 1.47 -13.06
N LEU A 88 3.02 0.52 -13.00
CA LEU A 88 2.79 -0.87 -13.41
C LEU A 88 1.66 -1.52 -12.60
N SER A 89 1.54 -1.19 -11.31
CA SER A 89 0.41 -1.64 -10.50
C SER A 89 -0.92 -1.01 -10.93
N GLN A 90 -0.93 0.26 -11.39
CA GLN A 90 -2.13 0.86 -11.99
C GLN A 90 -2.54 0.13 -13.27
N PHE A 91 -1.59 -0.26 -14.13
CA PHE A 91 -1.89 -1.05 -15.33
C PHE A 91 -2.50 -2.41 -14.96
N GLN A 92 -1.90 -3.13 -14.00
CA GLN A 92 -2.39 -4.42 -13.52
C GLN A 92 -3.80 -4.32 -12.90
N ILE A 93 -4.09 -3.27 -12.12
CA ILE A 93 -5.42 -3.00 -11.54
C ILE A 93 -6.44 -2.59 -12.63
N LYS A 94 -5.99 -1.93 -13.70
CA LYS A 94 -6.85 -1.54 -14.84
C LYS A 94 -7.17 -2.73 -15.75
N ASP A 95 -6.25 -3.66 -15.94
CA ASP A 95 -6.52 -4.90 -16.68
C ASP A 95 -7.47 -5.82 -15.92
N LEU A 96 -7.38 -5.85 -14.59
CA LEU A 96 -8.38 -6.48 -13.72
C LEU A 96 -9.80 -5.90 -13.94
N GLU A 97 -9.93 -4.62 -14.32
CA GLU A 97 -11.23 -4.07 -14.68
C GLU A 97 -11.80 -4.72 -15.95
N LYS A 98 -10.95 -4.98 -16.95
CA LYS A 98 -11.31 -5.65 -18.22
C LYS A 98 -11.69 -7.11 -17.99
N THR A 99 -10.98 -7.85 -17.12
CA THR A 99 -11.31 -9.26 -16.85
C THR A 99 -12.65 -9.42 -16.12
N LEU A 100 -13.15 -8.36 -15.46
CA LEU A 100 -14.49 -8.30 -14.87
C LEU A 100 -15.61 -8.00 -15.90
N GLU A 101 -15.29 -7.70 -17.16
CA GLU A 101 -16.27 -7.46 -18.24
C GLU A 101 -16.63 -8.73 -19.02
N ALA A 102 -15.93 -9.85 -18.77
CA ALA A 102 -16.24 -11.14 -19.37
C ALA A 102 -17.61 -11.69 -18.90
N ASP A 103 -18.29 -12.46 -19.75
CA ASP A 103 -19.59 -13.08 -19.44
C ASP A 103 -19.55 -13.98 -18.18
N GLU A 104 -18.40 -14.63 -17.92
CA GLU A 104 -18.12 -15.36 -16.69
C GLU A 104 -16.75 -14.92 -16.11
N PRO A 105 -16.72 -13.93 -15.20
CA PRO A 105 -15.47 -13.44 -14.62
C PRO A 105 -14.79 -14.48 -13.73
N GLN A 106 -13.50 -14.73 -14.00
CA GLN A 106 -12.69 -15.65 -13.18
C GLN A 106 -12.21 -14.94 -11.90
N TYR A 107 -13.07 -14.91 -10.87
CA TYR A 107 -12.80 -14.19 -9.63
C TYR A 107 -11.53 -14.69 -8.89
N ASP A 108 -11.18 -15.96 -8.94
CA ASP A 108 -9.94 -16.46 -8.31
C ASP A 108 -8.67 -16.02 -9.06
N SER A 109 -8.72 -15.94 -10.39
CA SER A 109 -7.66 -15.36 -11.22
C SER A 109 -7.48 -13.87 -10.90
N CYS A 110 -8.59 -13.13 -10.78
CA CYS A 110 -8.63 -11.73 -10.36
C CYS A 110 -7.95 -11.50 -8.99
N ARG A 111 -8.23 -12.38 -8.01
CA ARG A 111 -7.60 -12.33 -6.67
C ARG A 111 -6.12 -12.73 -6.66
N SER A 112 -5.70 -13.51 -7.65
CA SER A 112 -4.31 -13.90 -7.84
C SER A 112 -3.51 -12.73 -8.40
N LEU A 113 -4.06 -11.98 -9.36
CA LEU A 113 -3.46 -10.74 -9.89
C LEU A 113 -3.22 -9.71 -8.77
N LEU A 114 -4.18 -9.48 -7.88
CA LEU A 114 -4.01 -8.56 -6.73
C LEU A 114 -2.90 -8.99 -5.72
N ARG A 115 -2.34 -10.19 -5.87
CA ARG A 115 -1.31 -10.77 -4.97
C ARG A 115 0.02 -11.08 -5.68
N SER A 116 0.11 -10.87 -6.99
CA SER A 116 1.29 -11.19 -7.80
C SER A 116 1.80 -9.96 -8.55
N GLY A 117 2.96 -10.07 -9.19
CA GLY A 117 3.51 -9.02 -10.03
C GLY A 117 3.73 -7.69 -9.27
N PRO A 118 3.59 -6.55 -9.96
CA PRO A 118 3.69 -5.21 -9.36
C PRO A 118 2.83 -5.03 -8.10
N ALA A 119 1.55 -5.44 -8.15
CA ALA A 119 0.56 -5.28 -7.08
C ALA A 119 1.02 -5.91 -5.75
N ALA A 120 1.74 -7.03 -5.78
CA ALA A 120 2.29 -7.67 -4.59
C ALA A 120 3.20 -6.76 -3.75
N SER A 121 3.88 -5.81 -4.41
CA SER A 121 4.80 -4.84 -3.78
C SER A 121 4.17 -3.47 -3.53
N LEU A 122 2.98 -3.21 -4.09
CA LEU A 122 2.34 -1.89 -4.15
C LEU A 122 2.31 -1.16 -2.80
N ARG A 123 1.91 -1.85 -1.73
CA ARG A 123 1.81 -1.29 -0.36
C ARG A 123 3.13 -0.69 0.15
N ILE A 124 4.27 -1.22 -0.26
CA ILE A 124 5.59 -0.69 0.12
C ILE A 124 5.91 0.53 -0.76
N ASN A 125 5.70 0.42 -2.07
CA ASN A 125 6.02 1.46 -3.05
C ASN A 125 5.21 2.75 -2.79
N ILE A 126 3.89 2.65 -2.60
CA ILE A 126 3.04 3.83 -2.35
C ILE A 126 3.39 4.54 -1.03
N ARG A 127 3.86 3.80 -0.02
CA ARG A 127 4.30 4.38 1.24
C ARG A 127 5.63 5.11 1.12
N ALA A 128 6.53 4.64 0.27
CA ALA A 128 7.75 5.37 -0.05
C ALA A 128 7.45 6.68 -0.81
N VAL A 129 6.52 6.65 -1.78
CA VAL A 129 6.04 7.86 -2.48
C VAL A 129 5.36 8.83 -1.49
N ALA A 130 4.50 8.34 -0.59
CA ALA A 130 3.84 9.18 0.41
C ALA A 130 4.81 9.75 1.47
N GLN A 131 5.88 9.02 1.83
CA GLN A 131 6.94 9.55 2.68
C GLN A 131 7.65 10.74 2.01
N TYR A 132 7.99 10.62 0.71
CA TYR A 132 8.53 11.74 -0.07
C TYR A 132 7.55 12.93 -0.09
N ALA A 133 6.26 12.68 -0.39
CA ALA A 133 5.23 13.71 -0.39
C ALA A 133 5.10 14.43 0.96
N SER A 134 5.23 13.70 2.06
CA SER A 134 5.22 14.25 3.43
C SER A 134 6.37 15.20 3.72
N GLU A 135 7.59 14.84 3.30
CA GLU A 135 8.76 15.70 3.42
C GLU A 135 8.67 16.97 2.56
N ASN A 136 7.81 16.96 1.55
CA ASN A 136 7.54 18.08 0.64
C ASN A 136 6.27 18.87 0.99
N GLY A 137 5.62 18.59 2.13
CA GLY A 137 4.45 19.34 2.62
C GLY A 137 3.08 18.79 2.21
N ASN A 138 3.03 17.75 1.37
CA ASN A 138 1.80 17.09 0.88
C ASN A 138 1.43 15.85 1.71
N GLY A 139 1.94 15.73 2.94
CA GLY A 139 1.88 14.50 3.73
C GLY A 139 0.47 14.02 4.04
N LYS A 140 -0.46 14.94 4.33
CA LYS A 140 -1.84 14.58 4.65
C LYS A 140 -2.57 14.00 3.43
N SER A 141 -2.55 14.69 2.28
CA SER A 141 -3.22 14.19 1.08
C SER A 141 -2.61 12.85 0.65
N ALA A 142 -1.28 12.73 0.66
CA ALA A 142 -0.61 11.49 0.30
C ALA A 142 -0.91 10.33 1.28
N SER A 143 -1.09 10.59 2.58
CA SER A 143 -1.54 9.55 3.52
C SER A 143 -3.01 9.18 3.32
N ASP A 144 -3.87 10.17 3.05
CA ASP A 144 -5.30 9.96 2.79
C ASP A 144 -5.47 9.11 1.51
N ASP A 145 -4.72 9.42 0.44
CA ASP A 145 -4.65 8.67 -0.82
C ASP A 145 -4.16 7.22 -0.61
N VAL A 146 -3.07 7.02 0.14
CA VAL A 146 -2.55 5.67 0.44
C VAL A 146 -3.58 4.84 1.21
N ASP A 147 -4.19 5.40 2.25
CA ASP A 147 -5.18 4.69 3.05
C ASP A 147 -6.47 4.43 2.26
N GLN A 148 -6.89 5.34 1.37
CA GLN A 148 -8.04 5.14 0.49
C GLN A 148 -7.78 4.04 -0.54
N CYS A 149 -6.61 4.03 -1.17
CA CYS A 149 -6.16 2.98 -2.09
C CYS A 149 -6.17 1.59 -1.41
N LEU A 150 -5.52 1.47 -0.25
CA LEU A 150 -5.42 0.19 0.46
C LEU A 150 -6.79 -0.31 0.93
N ARG A 151 -7.65 0.56 1.46
CA ARG A 151 -9.03 0.19 1.85
C ARG A 151 -9.85 -0.29 0.64
N ALA A 152 -9.73 0.37 -0.51
CA ALA A 152 -10.44 -0.04 -1.72
C ALA A 152 -9.97 -1.40 -2.25
N LEU A 153 -8.66 -1.68 -2.19
CA LEU A 153 -8.10 -2.99 -2.60
C LEU A 153 -8.46 -4.12 -1.61
N GLU A 154 -8.54 -3.85 -0.31
CA GLU A 154 -9.00 -4.81 0.71
C GLU A 154 -10.50 -5.14 0.53
N GLU A 155 -11.33 -4.13 0.24
CA GLU A 155 -12.75 -4.31 -0.08
C GLU A 155 -12.94 -5.05 -1.42
N LEU A 156 -12.13 -4.73 -2.44
CA LEU A 156 -12.14 -5.42 -3.74
C LEU A 156 -11.80 -6.90 -3.59
N ASP A 157 -10.76 -7.27 -2.84
CA ASP A 157 -10.44 -8.69 -2.60
C ASP A 157 -11.57 -9.42 -1.87
N SER A 158 -12.21 -8.73 -0.92
CA SER A 158 -13.36 -9.26 -0.18
C SER A 158 -14.52 -9.54 -1.14
N LEU A 159 -14.90 -8.56 -1.97
CA LEU A 159 -15.94 -8.72 -3.00
C LEU A 159 -15.63 -9.86 -3.97
N LEU A 160 -14.39 -9.97 -4.45
CA LEU A 160 -13.97 -11.07 -5.32
C LEU A 160 -14.06 -12.44 -4.62
N LEU A 161 -13.71 -12.53 -3.34
CA LEU A 161 -13.84 -13.77 -2.55
C LEU A 161 -15.30 -14.18 -2.35
N HIS A 162 -16.18 -13.21 -2.09
CA HIS A 162 -17.61 -13.44 -1.97
C HIS A 162 -18.22 -13.88 -3.32
N ALA A 163 -17.84 -13.26 -4.43
CA ALA A 163 -18.31 -13.63 -5.77
C ALA A 163 -17.80 -15.02 -6.23
N SER A 164 -16.54 -15.37 -5.94
CA SER A 164 -16.01 -16.74 -6.14
C SER A 164 -16.87 -17.79 -5.43
N ARG A 165 -17.41 -17.44 -4.25
CA ARG A 165 -18.34 -18.29 -3.47
C ARG A 165 -19.82 -18.21 -3.90
N LYS A 166 -20.13 -17.50 -5.00
CA LYS A 166 -21.48 -17.27 -5.52
C LYS A 166 -22.42 -16.57 -4.53
N ASP A 167 -21.86 -15.69 -3.70
CA ASP A 167 -22.62 -14.84 -2.78
C ASP A 167 -23.37 -13.74 -3.56
N PRO A 168 -24.71 -13.64 -3.46
CA PRO A 168 -25.48 -12.64 -4.20
C PRO A 168 -25.23 -11.19 -3.73
N GLY A 169 -24.56 -10.98 -2.59
CA GLY A 169 -24.16 -9.65 -2.13
C GLY A 169 -23.00 -9.03 -2.91
N ALA A 170 -22.19 -9.84 -3.60
CA ALA A 170 -21.03 -9.36 -4.36
C ALA A 170 -21.39 -9.10 -5.82
N SER A 171 -21.28 -7.84 -6.27
CA SER A 171 -21.56 -7.45 -7.65
C SER A 171 -20.31 -6.95 -8.39
N VAL A 172 -20.25 -7.21 -9.69
CA VAL A 172 -19.23 -6.63 -10.59
C VAL A 172 -19.24 -5.10 -10.52
N LYS A 173 -20.42 -4.49 -10.37
CA LYS A 173 -20.56 -3.03 -10.20
C LYS A 173 -19.83 -2.50 -8.96
N SER A 174 -19.95 -3.19 -7.82
CA SER A 174 -19.22 -2.83 -6.59
C SER A 174 -17.71 -3.05 -6.74
N MET A 175 -17.27 -4.09 -7.45
CA MET A 175 -15.84 -4.32 -7.72
C MET A 175 -15.25 -3.21 -8.58
N LYS A 176 -15.89 -2.87 -9.71
CA LYS A 176 -15.48 -1.75 -10.58
C LYS A 176 -15.44 -0.43 -9.82
N ALA A 177 -16.39 -0.17 -8.92
CA ALA A 177 -16.35 1.03 -8.07
C ALA A 177 -15.11 1.08 -7.17
N GLN A 178 -14.69 -0.05 -6.57
CA GLN A 178 -13.46 -0.10 -5.79
C GLN A 178 -12.19 0.02 -6.65
N ILE A 179 -12.19 -0.52 -7.88
CA ILE A 179 -11.10 -0.33 -8.84
C ILE A 179 -10.92 1.16 -9.17
N VAL A 180 -11.99 1.88 -9.49
CA VAL A 180 -11.95 3.33 -9.75
C VAL A 180 -11.41 4.07 -8.53
N VAL A 181 -11.92 3.81 -7.33
CA VAL A 181 -11.43 4.44 -6.09
C VAL A 181 -9.94 4.17 -5.87
N ALA A 182 -9.46 2.95 -6.13
CA ALA A 182 -8.05 2.61 -6.01
C ALA A 182 -7.18 3.35 -7.04
N LEU A 183 -7.60 3.40 -8.32
CA LEU A 183 -6.88 4.08 -9.40
C LEU A 183 -6.83 5.60 -9.19
N ASP A 184 -7.95 6.23 -8.83
CA ASP A 184 -8.05 7.66 -8.53
C ASP A 184 -7.11 8.05 -7.38
N SER A 185 -7.05 7.22 -6.34
CA SER A 185 -6.16 7.43 -5.18
C SER A 185 -4.68 7.30 -5.57
N LEU A 186 -4.33 6.35 -6.45
CA LEU A 186 -2.98 6.21 -6.97
C LEU A 186 -2.59 7.41 -7.87
N GLU A 187 -3.53 7.96 -8.65
CA GLU A 187 -3.29 9.18 -9.43
C GLU A 187 -3.14 10.41 -8.53
N GLY A 188 -3.95 10.52 -7.46
CA GLY A 188 -3.81 11.54 -6.40
C GLY A 188 -2.40 11.53 -5.80
N LEU A 189 -1.92 10.35 -5.41
CA LEU A 189 -0.58 10.16 -4.87
C LEU A 189 0.51 10.52 -5.89
N LEU A 190 0.39 10.08 -7.15
CA LEU A 190 1.38 10.37 -8.20
C LEU A 190 1.45 11.87 -8.56
N LYS A 191 0.39 12.65 -8.37
CA LYS A 191 0.42 14.13 -8.52
C LYS A 191 1.33 14.83 -7.50
N THR A 192 1.78 14.13 -6.45
CA THR A 192 2.76 14.66 -5.48
C THR A 192 4.22 14.50 -5.93
N VAL A 193 4.47 13.71 -6.98
CA VAL A 193 5.79 13.43 -7.56
C VAL A 193 6.20 14.57 -8.50
N PRO A 194 7.48 14.98 -8.55
CA PRO A 194 7.96 15.95 -9.55
C PRO A 194 7.72 15.46 -10.98
N PRO A 195 7.36 16.35 -11.92
CA PRO A 195 6.96 15.95 -13.28
C PRO A 195 8.07 15.23 -14.03
N ASP A 196 9.34 15.61 -13.84
CA ASP A 196 10.51 14.97 -14.44
C ASP A 196 10.69 13.51 -13.99
N VAL A 197 10.46 13.22 -12.70
CA VAL A 197 10.49 11.85 -12.17
C VAL A 197 9.25 11.06 -12.59
N LEU A 198 8.09 11.70 -12.64
CA LEU A 198 6.84 11.07 -13.07
C LEU A 198 6.89 10.66 -14.55
N ASP A 199 7.38 11.54 -15.43
CA ASP A 199 7.47 11.25 -16.87
C ASP A 199 8.56 10.21 -17.19
N LYS A 200 9.69 10.24 -16.49
CA LYS A 200 10.67 9.15 -16.51
C LYS A 200 10.06 7.82 -16.03
N GLY A 201 9.26 7.87 -14.97
CA GLY A 201 8.59 6.71 -14.40
C GLY A 201 7.59 6.06 -15.35
N LYS A 202 6.80 6.88 -16.07
CA LYS A 202 5.90 6.42 -17.15
C LYS A 202 6.70 5.74 -18.25
N ALA A 203 7.72 6.39 -18.80
CA ALA A 203 8.52 5.83 -19.89
C ALA A 203 9.15 4.46 -19.54
N ILE A 204 9.53 4.25 -18.27
CA ILE A 204 9.99 2.94 -17.79
C ILE A 204 8.83 1.94 -17.73
N ALA A 205 7.70 2.29 -17.12
CA ALA A 205 6.54 1.41 -17.01
C ALA A 205 5.93 1.03 -18.38
N ASP A 206 5.84 1.99 -19.30
CA ASP A 206 5.39 1.79 -20.68
C ASP A 206 6.34 0.84 -21.43
N SER A 207 7.65 0.94 -21.21
CA SER A 207 8.62 0.00 -21.79
C SER A 207 8.44 -1.43 -21.30
N TYR A 208 8.20 -1.62 -19.99
CA TYR A 208 7.89 -2.96 -19.46
C TYR A 208 6.60 -3.51 -20.06
N ARG A 209 5.57 -2.66 -20.17
CA ARG A 209 4.28 -3.06 -20.73
C ARG A 209 4.38 -3.50 -22.19
N ASN A 210 5.09 -2.75 -23.02
CA ASN A 210 5.27 -3.10 -24.43
C ASN A 210 6.04 -4.42 -24.58
N THR A 211 7.05 -4.68 -23.74
CA THR A 211 7.77 -5.97 -23.74
C THR A 211 6.89 -7.13 -23.29
N GLU A 212 6.02 -6.95 -22.28
CA GLU A 212 5.03 -7.97 -21.90
C GLU A 212 4.07 -8.29 -23.07
N GLU A 213 3.60 -7.27 -23.79
CA GLU A 213 2.71 -7.43 -24.97
C GLU A 213 3.45 -8.10 -26.16
N GLU A 214 4.71 -7.74 -26.42
CA GLU A 214 5.56 -8.38 -27.45
C GLU A 214 5.86 -9.87 -27.12
N GLU A 215 6.15 -10.20 -25.86
CA GLU A 215 6.36 -11.58 -25.41
C GLU A 215 5.08 -12.43 -25.48
N GLU A 216 3.90 -11.85 -25.16
CA GLU A 216 2.60 -12.52 -25.31
C GLU A 216 2.25 -12.75 -26.80
N GLU A 217 2.54 -11.80 -27.69
CA GLU A 217 2.36 -11.96 -29.14
C GLU A 217 3.31 -13.02 -29.73
N GLU A 218 4.60 -13.04 -29.34
CA GLU A 218 5.55 -14.08 -29.79
C GLU A 218 5.17 -15.46 -29.25
N ALA A 219 4.73 -15.56 -27.99
CA ALA A 219 4.25 -16.81 -27.39
C ALA A 219 2.95 -17.31 -28.04
N GLY A 220 2.03 -16.42 -28.41
CA GLY A 220 0.84 -16.73 -29.19
C GLY A 220 1.15 -17.11 -30.65
N SER A 221 2.24 -16.55 -31.20
CA SER A 221 2.75 -16.79 -32.55
C SER A 221 3.87 -17.83 -32.59
N GLN A 222 3.81 -18.87 -31.73
CA GLN A 222 4.72 -20.02 -31.80
C GLN A 222 4.51 -20.86 -33.08
N VAL A 223 5.05 -20.35 -34.19
CA VAL A 223 5.47 -21.16 -35.33
C VAL A 223 6.64 -22.02 -34.85
N LEU A 224 6.30 -23.12 -34.17
CA LEU A 224 7.25 -24.09 -33.62
C LEU A 224 8.31 -24.43 -34.67
N ASP A 225 9.57 -24.14 -34.33
CA ASP A 225 10.76 -24.51 -35.11
C ASP A 225 10.63 -25.97 -35.57
N PRO A 226 10.75 -26.25 -36.89
CA PRO A 226 10.68 -27.61 -37.42
C PRO A 226 11.54 -28.63 -36.66
N GLN A 227 12.68 -28.21 -36.08
CA GLN A 227 13.56 -29.09 -35.30
C GLN A 227 12.91 -29.54 -33.98
N LEU A 228 12.18 -28.67 -33.27
CA LEU A 228 11.51 -29.03 -32.03
C LEU A 228 10.34 -29.98 -32.25
N LYS A 229 9.56 -29.79 -33.33
CA LYS A 229 8.53 -30.74 -33.78
C LYS A 229 9.11 -32.11 -34.10
N GLN A 230 10.30 -32.14 -34.73
CA GLN A 230 10.96 -33.40 -35.06
C GLN A 230 11.41 -34.15 -33.80
N LEU A 231 11.94 -33.45 -32.79
CA LEU A 231 12.31 -34.06 -31.50
C LEU A 231 11.09 -34.56 -30.72
N GLN A 232 9.98 -33.83 -30.74
CA GLN A 232 8.73 -34.25 -30.09
C GLN A 232 8.09 -35.49 -30.75
N SER A 233 8.44 -35.80 -32.00
CA SER A 233 7.98 -37.00 -32.72
C SER A 233 8.80 -38.28 -32.45
N ILE A 234 9.85 -38.18 -31.62
CA ILE A 234 10.79 -39.26 -31.31
C ILE A 234 10.61 -39.79 -29.86
N LEU A 235 9.78 -39.12 -29.06
CA LEU A 235 9.35 -39.53 -27.71
C LEU A 235 8.00 -40.26 -27.73
#